data_AF-A0A1D1ZTU7-F1
#
_entry.id   AF-A0A1D1ZTU7-F1
#
_cell.length_a   1.000
_cell.length_b   1.000
_cell.length_c   1.000
_cell.angle_alpha   90.00
_cell.angle_beta   90.00
_cell.angle_gamma   90.00
#
_symmetry.space_group_name_H-M   'P 1'
#
loop_
_entity.id
_entity.type
_entity.pdbx_description
1 polymer ?
#
loop_
_entity_poly.entity_id
_entity_poly.type
_entity_poly.pdbx_seq_one_letter_code
_entity_poly.pdbx_strand_id
1 'polypeptide(L)'
;MYAAMVLGDGVVKAALVQRAVLAPLFEVTAFLPPPLALTVVSAVRALTVDPTTLGPLADASGVAFLVAQLARAGEPLLQDQALSALHRMAAADRARQEQAAVAGAVPFLCQLGILPQRGAVAAHAHGLAVSLLCALARGGARVRAELWAHDALSVFLHLLKDEACQVEVLDALAAWLAADAPRIEARLAAGDAQTRLVTLVPVMSTAGEGDALCALLVPLQRLLSLSPRMARELAQNGLVPRVTELLRRPTSPTTLPALDVLATLVAAAAQPRALAARFRLAQVLVPLAGQAGMQPGVAEKVAQLLQAIRG
;
A
#
# COMPACT_ATOMS: atom_id res chain seq x y z
N MET A 1 8.80 -38.15 -1.08
CA MET A 1 7.73 -38.57 -2.02
C MET A 1 6.78 -37.41 -2.34
N TYR A 2 6.12 -36.79 -1.35
CA TYR A 2 5.20 -35.67 -1.56
C TYR A 2 5.79 -34.47 -2.33
N ALA A 3 7.00 -34.03 -1.97
CA ALA A 3 7.68 -32.93 -2.64
C ALA A 3 7.99 -33.20 -4.13
N ALA A 4 8.21 -34.47 -4.52
CA ALA A 4 8.44 -34.85 -5.91
C ALA A 4 7.13 -34.94 -6.71
N MET A 5 6.02 -35.29 -6.06
CA MET A 5 4.70 -35.38 -6.71
C MET A 5 4.12 -34.00 -7.01
N VAL A 6 4.43 -32.98 -6.22
CA VAL A 6 3.98 -31.60 -6.49
C VAL A 6 4.64 -30.99 -7.75
N LEU A 7 5.79 -31.51 -8.15
CA LEU A 7 6.45 -31.17 -9.42
C LEU A 7 5.89 -31.95 -10.62
N GLY A 8 4.93 -32.87 -10.39
CA GLY A 8 4.26 -33.64 -11.42
C GLY A 8 3.31 -32.81 -12.28
N ASP A 9 2.86 -33.41 -13.39
CA ASP A 9 1.92 -32.80 -14.35
C ASP A 9 0.54 -32.51 -13.70
N GLY A 10 -0.33 -31.75 -14.38
CA GLY A 10 -1.59 -31.23 -13.84
C GLY A 10 -2.51 -32.28 -13.20
N VAL A 11 -2.47 -33.52 -13.69
CA VAL A 11 -3.25 -34.64 -13.12
C VAL A 11 -2.81 -34.99 -11.69
N VAL A 12 -1.50 -34.96 -11.42
CA VAL A 12 -0.96 -35.25 -10.08
C VAL A 12 -1.32 -34.12 -9.12
N LYS A 13 -1.22 -32.86 -9.58
CA LYS A 13 -1.64 -31.69 -8.79
C LYS A 13 -3.12 -31.73 -8.47
N ALA A 14 -3.97 -32.08 -9.42
CA ALA A 14 -5.42 -32.22 -9.21
C ALA A 14 -5.77 -33.28 -8.16
N ALA A 15 -5.06 -34.41 -8.14
CA ALA A 15 -5.23 -35.43 -7.10
C ALA A 15 -4.74 -34.94 -5.73
N LEU A 16 -3.61 -34.22 -5.69
CA LEU A 16 -3.03 -33.70 -4.44
C LEU A 16 -3.87 -32.62 -3.77
N VAL A 17 -4.62 -31.83 -4.54
CA VAL A 17 -5.44 -30.72 -4.02
C VAL A 17 -6.83 -31.15 -3.56
N GLN A 18 -7.12 -32.46 -3.60
CA GLN A 18 -8.37 -32.97 -3.07
C GLN A 18 -8.46 -32.70 -1.57
N ARG A 19 -9.62 -32.22 -1.11
CA ARG A 19 -9.86 -31.94 0.31
C ARG A 19 -9.60 -33.16 1.21
N ALA A 20 -9.92 -34.36 0.74
CA ALA A 20 -9.66 -35.62 1.45
C ALA A 20 -8.17 -35.89 1.71
N VAL A 21 -7.30 -35.28 0.92
CA VAL A 21 -5.85 -35.40 1.02
C VAL A 21 -5.26 -34.25 1.84
N LEU A 22 -5.68 -33.02 1.53
CA LEU A 22 -5.14 -31.81 2.16
C LEU A 22 -5.59 -31.61 3.61
N ALA A 23 -6.86 -31.86 3.94
CA ALA A 23 -7.35 -31.59 5.28
C ALA A 23 -6.64 -32.42 6.37
N PRO A 24 -6.47 -33.75 6.23
CA PRO A 24 -5.67 -34.53 7.18
C PRO A 24 -4.20 -34.10 7.21
N LEU A 25 -3.64 -33.73 6.05
CA LEU A 25 -2.26 -33.26 5.96
C LEU A 25 -2.06 -31.97 6.78
N PHE A 26 -2.98 -31.02 6.70
CA PHE A 26 -2.93 -29.76 7.45
C PHE A 26 -3.09 -30.00 8.96
N GLU A 27 -3.99 -30.89 9.38
CA GLU A 27 -4.18 -31.24 10.78
C GLU A 27 -2.92 -31.87 11.40
N VAL A 28 -2.29 -32.82 10.69
CA VAL A 28 -1.08 -33.50 11.18
C VAL A 28 0.11 -32.55 11.24
N THR A 29 0.18 -31.55 10.36
CA THR A 29 1.33 -30.62 10.27
C THR A 29 1.57 -29.83 11.56
N ALA A 30 0.53 -29.57 12.36
CA ALA A 30 0.66 -28.93 13.66
C ALA A 30 1.52 -29.74 14.65
N PHE A 31 1.57 -31.06 14.47
CA PHE A 31 2.32 -31.99 15.33
C PHE A 31 3.66 -32.41 14.74
N LEU A 32 3.97 -32.00 13.51
CA LEU A 32 5.21 -32.38 12.84
C LEU A 32 6.40 -31.57 13.37
N PRO A 33 7.59 -32.19 13.45
CA PRO A 33 8.82 -31.47 13.73
C PRO A 33 9.12 -30.47 12.59
N PRO A 34 9.84 -29.36 12.89
CA PRO A 34 10.11 -28.27 11.95
C PRO A 34 10.53 -28.70 10.51
N PRO A 35 11.47 -29.65 10.31
CA PRO A 35 11.88 -30.04 8.96
C PRO A 35 10.76 -30.69 8.14
N LEU A 36 9.87 -31.45 8.79
CA LEU A 36 8.74 -32.09 8.11
C LEU A 36 7.62 -31.08 7.86
N ALA A 37 7.34 -30.18 8.81
CA ALA A 37 6.39 -29.09 8.61
C ALA A 37 6.82 -28.19 7.43
N LEU A 38 8.11 -27.84 7.35
CA LEU A 38 8.67 -27.08 6.23
C LEU A 38 8.47 -27.80 4.89
N THR A 39 8.61 -29.12 4.86
CA THR A 39 8.38 -29.92 3.65
C THR A 39 6.93 -29.86 3.19
N VAL A 40 5.98 -29.90 4.14
CA VAL A 40 4.55 -29.76 3.82
C VAL A 40 4.24 -28.35 3.32
N VAL A 41 4.72 -27.31 4.00
CA VAL A 41 4.52 -25.91 3.57
C VAL A 41 5.15 -25.64 2.21
N SER A 42 6.34 -26.18 1.95
CA SER A 42 7.00 -26.14 0.63
C SER A 42 6.14 -26.78 -0.46
N ALA A 43 5.55 -27.94 -0.17
CA ALA A 43 4.65 -28.64 -1.08
C ALA A 43 3.39 -27.80 -1.38
N VAL A 44 2.75 -27.25 -0.34
CA VAL A 44 1.59 -26.35 -0.51
C VAL A 44 1.97 -25.12 -1.34
N ARG A 45 3.10 -24.48 -1.02
CA ARG A 45 3.62 -23.33 -1.79
C ARG A 45 3.85 -23.68 -3.26
N ALA A 46 4.36 -24.86 -3.57
CA ALA A 46 4.59 -25.27 -4.95
C ALA A 46 3.27 -25.55 -5.70
N LEU A 47 2.21 -26.00 -5.02
CA LEU A 47 0.87 -26.08 -5.60
C LEU A 47 0.34 -24.69 -5.97
N THR A 48 0.52 -23.67 -5.12
CA THR A 48 0.05 -22.29 -5.40
C THR A 48 0.65 -21.61 -6.64
N VAL A 49 1.63 -22.22 -7.31
CA VAL A 49 2.16 -21.74 -8.60
C VAL A 49 1.13 -21.93 -9.72
N ASP A 50 0.29 -22.96 -9.61
CA ASP A 50 -0.75 -23.25 -10.59
C ASP A 50 -2.09 -22.62 -10.18
N PRO A 51 -2.64 -21.67 -10.96
CA PRO A 51 -3.87 -20.96 -10.60
C PRO A 51 -5.09 -21.89 -10.46
N THR A 52 -5.10 -23.03 -11.16
CA THR A 52 -6.22 -23.99 -11.08
C THR A 52 -6.33 -24.67 -9.72
N THR A 53 -5.24 -24.69 -8.95
CA THR A 53 -5.18 -25.31 -7.62
C THR A 53 -5.63 -24.39 -6.49
N LEU A 54 -5.69 -23.08 -6.72
CA LEU A 54 -5.93 -22.08 -5.67
C LEU A 54 -7.33 -22.21 -5.04
N GLY A 55 -8.34 -22.50 -5.86
CA GLY A 55 -9.71 -22.75 -5.39
C GLY A 55 -9.79 -23.98 -4.48
N PRO A 56 -9.42 -25.18 -4.98
CA PRO A 56 -9.40 -26.40 -4.17
C PRO A 56 -8.56 -26.31 -2.89
N LEU A 57 -7.41 -25.64 -2.95
CA LEU A 57 -6.57 -25.38 -1.77
C LEU A 57 -7.32 -24.53 -0.72
N ALA A 58 -8.02 -23.48 -1.14
CA ALA A 58 -8.80 -22.65 -0.24
C ALA A 58 -10.00 -23.41 0.34
N ASP A 59 -10.69 -24.22 -0.46
CA ASP A 59 -11.81 -25.06 -0.04
C ASP A 59 -11.39 -26.14 0.98
N ALA A 60 -10.12 -26.53 0.97
CA ALA A 60 -9.52 -27.43 1.94
C ALA A 60 -8.96 -26.71 3.20
N SER A 61 -9.35 -25.46 3.45
CA SER A 61 -8.85 -24.63 4.57
C SER A 61 -7.36 -24.25 4.45
N GLY A 62 -6.80 -24.25 3.24
CA GLY A 62 -5.38 -23.94 3.00
C GLY A 62 -4.99 -22.53 3.44
N VAL A 63 -5.88 -21.54 3.30
CA VAL A 63 -5.61 -20.17 3.76
C VAL A 63 -5.43 -20.12 5.28
N ALA A 64 -6.35 -20.71 6.04
CA ALA A 64 -6.27 -20.77 7.50
C ALA A 64 -5.04 -21.57 7.97
N PHE A 65 -4.73 -22.68 7.28
CA PHE A 65 -3.52 -23.45 7.53
C PHE A 65 -2.25 -22.60 7.37
N LEU A 66 -2.11 -21.86 6.27
CA LEU A 66 -0.94 -21.01 6.01
C LEU A 66 -0.81 -19.89 7.05
N VAL A 67 -1.92 -19.27 7.46
CA VAL A 67 -1.91 -18.25 8.52
C VAL A 67 -1.45 -18.86 9.86
N ALA A 68 -1.90 -20.07 10.20
CA ALA A 68 -1.42 -20.76 11.40
C ALA A 68 0.09 -21.06 11.34
N GLN A 69 0.65 -21.30 10.15
CA GLN A 69 2.09 -21.47 9.98
C GLN A 69 2.88 -20.17 10.18
N LEU A 70 2.32 -19.00 9.84
CA LEU A 70 2.94 -17.71 10.15
C LEU A 70 3.11 -17.48 11.65
N ALA A 71 2.24 -18.06 12.47
CA ALA A 71 2.27 -17.95 13.93
C ALA A 71 3.38 -18.76 14.61
N ARG A 72 4.09 -19.64 13.89
CA ARG A 72 5.17 -20.46 14.44
C ARG A 72 6.45 -19.62 14.64
N ALA A 73 6.61 -19.09 15.85
CA ALA A 73 7.78 -18.31 16.23
C ALA A 73 9.08 -19.13 16.12
N GLY A 74 10.17 -18.48 15.69
CA GLY A 74 11.49 -19.10 15.61
C GLY A 74 11.76 -19.92 14.33
N GLU A 75 10.80 -20.01 13.41
CA GLU A 75 10.94 -20.75 12.15
C GLU A 75 10.87 -19.83 10.91
N PRO A 76 11.87 -18.96 10.66
CA PRO A 76 11.79 -17.91 9.63
C PRO A 76 11.63 -18.45 8.21
N LEU A 77 12.26 -19.59 7.90
CA LEU A 77 12.10 -20.24 6.58
C LEU A 77 10.68 -20.77 6.36
N LEU A 78 10.05 -21.31 7.41
CA LEU A 78 8.68 -21.80 7.34
C LEU A 78 7.70 -20.62 7.19
N GLN A 79 7.90 -19.56 7.97
CA GLN A 79 7.10 -18.34 7.88
C GLN A 79 7.21 -17.69 6.49
N ASP A 80 8.42 -17.60 5.92
CA ASP A 80 8.65 -17.05 4.58
C ASP A 80 7.93 -17.84 3.49
N GLN A 81 8.00 -19.17 3.55
CA GLN A 81 7.30 -20.05 2.60
C GLN A 81 5.79 -19.97 2.74
N ALA A 82 5.29 -19.91 3.98
CA ALA A 82 3.87 -19.76 4.25
C ALA A 82 3.35 -18.41 3.74
N LEU A 83 4.09 -17.33 3.96
CA LEU A 83 3.74 -15.99 3.49
C LEU A 83 3.74 -15.92 1.96
N SER A 84 4.75 -16.51 1.32
CA SER A 84 4.83 -16.62 -0.14
C SER A 84 3.61 -17.33 -0.74
N ALA A 85 3.19 -18.44 -0.12
CA ALA A 85 2.00 -19.19 -0.56
C ALA A 85 0.71 -18.38 -0.31
N LEU A 86 0.60 -17.76 0.86
CA LEU A 86 -0.56 -16.96 1.25
C LEU A 86 -0.74 -15.76 0.33
N HIS A 87 0.35 -15.07 -0.01
CA HIS A 87 0.34 -13.94 -0.94
C HIS A 87 -0.19 -14.36 -2.32
N ARG A 88 0.31 -15.46 -2.90
CA ARG A 88 -0.19 -15.97 -4.19
C ARG A 88 -1.67 -16.33 -4.16
N MET A 89 -2.15 -16.89 -3.05
CA MET A 89 -3.55 -17.22 -2.89
C MET A 89 -4.42 -15.96 -2.73
N ALA A 90 -4.05 -15.03 -1.84
CA ALA A 90 -4.94 -13.98 -1.38
C ALA A 90 -4.74 -12.62 -2.07
N ALA A 91 -3.57 -12.30 -2.64
CA ALA A 91 -3.30 -10.93 -3.11
C ALA A 91 -4.32 -10.40 -4.15
N ALA A 92 -4.87 -11.27 -5.01
CA ALA A 92 -5.80 -10.89 -6.06
C ALA A 92 -7.25 -11.41 -5.89
N ASP A 93 -7.58 -12.07 -4.77
CA ASP A 93 -8.89 -12.72 -4.59
C ASP A 93 -9.57 -12.31 -3.29
N ARG A 94 -10.70 -11.61 -3.42
CA ARG A 94 -11.42 -11.03 -2.28
C ARG A 94 -11.93 -12.07 -1.28
N ALA A 95 -12.35 -13.24 -1.73
CA ALA A 95 -12.83 -14.28 -0.83
C ALA A 95 -11.68 -14.85 0.01
N ARG A 96 -10.50 -15.07 -0.62
CA ARG A 96 -9.30 -15.54 0.08
C ARG A 96 -8.67 -14.47 0.97
N GLN A 97 -8.77 -13.18 0.62
CA GLN A 97 -8.43 -12.05 1.50
C GLN A 97 -9.25 -12.07 2.79
N GLU A 98 -10.56 -12.28 2.65
CA GLU A 98 -11.46 -12.38 3.81
C GLU A 98 -11.13 -13.59 4.69
N GLN A 99 -10.89 -14.75 4.09
CA GLN A 99 -10.44 -15.94 4.82
C GLN A 99 -9.12 -15.67 5.57
N ALA A 100 -8.15 -15.01 4.95
CA ALA A 100 -6.87 -14.68 5.57
C ALA A 100 -7.03 -13.71 6.75
N ALA A 101 -7.85 -12.68 6.58
CA ALA A 101 -8.14 -11.70 7.63
C ALA A 101 -8.81 -12.37 8.84
N VAL A 102 -9.84 -13.19 8.61
CA VAL A 102 -10.57 -13.92 9.66
C VAL A 102 -9.70 -14.96 10.36
N ALA A 103 -8.75 -15.57 9.64
CA ALA A 103 -7.78 -16.49 10.23
C ALA A 103 -6.71 -15.80 11.08
N GLY A 104 -6.70 -14.46 11.14
CA GLY A 104 -5.75 -13.69 11.96
C GLY A 104 -4.45 -13.34 11.24
N ALA A 105 -4.44 -13.21 9.91
CA ALA A 105 -3.22 -12.82 9.17
C ALA A 105 -2.78 -11.38 9.47
N VAL A 106 -3.73 -10.46 9.68
CA VAL A 106 -3.48 -9.02 9.83
C VAL A 106 -2.41 -8.67 10.89
N PRO A 107 -2.48 -9.15 12.15
CA PRO A 107 -1.48 -8.82 13.16
C PRO A 107 -0.06 -9.26 12.75
N PHE A 108 0.08 -10.43 12.11
CA PHE A 108 1.38 -10.90 11.61
C PHE A 108 1.92 -10.03 10.48
N LEU A 109 1.06 -9.65 9.53
CA LEU A 109 1.45 -8.78 8.43
C LEU A 109 1.85 -7.39 8.93
N CYS A 110 1.11 -6.85 9.90
CA CYS A 110 1.43 -5.58 10.55
C CYS A 110 2.80 -5.66 11.25
N GLN A 111 3.09 -6.75 11.96
CA GLN A 111 4.39 -6.96 12.59
C GLN A 111 5.53 -6.99 11.56
N LEU A 112 5.39 -7.76 10.48
CA LEU A 112 6.39 -7.84 9.41
C LEU A 112 6.59 -6.51 8.67
N GLY A 113 5.54 -5.68 8.57
CA GLY A 113 5.63 -4.35 7.98
C GLY A 113 6.46 -3.35 8.79
N ILE A 114 6.61 -3.54 10.10
CA ILE A 114 7.36 -2.59 10.96
C ILE A 114 8.77 -3.13 11.30
N LEU A 115 8.95 -4.44 11.23
CA LEU A 115 10.23 -5.05 11.61
C LEU A 115 11.38 -4.60 10.70
N PRO A 116 12.60 -4.43 11.26
CA PRO A 116 13.77 -4.09 10.47
C PRO A 116 14.08 -5.17 9.43
N GLN A 117 14.36 -4.74 8.20
CA GLN A 117 14.71 -5.61 7.07
C GLN A 117 16.16 -6.13 7.17
N ARG A 118 16.47 -6.94 8.20
CA ARG A 118 17.81 -7.50 8.40
C ARG A 118 18.03 -8.74 7.55
N GLY A 119 18.63 -8.55 6.38
CA GLY A 119 18.98 -9.62 5.44
C GLY A 119 17.89 -9.92 4.41
N ALA A 120 18.24 -10.70 3.38
CA ALA A 120 17.40 -10.91 2.21
C ALA A 120 16.02 -11.54 2.52
N VAL A 121 15.96 -12.50 3.46
CA VAL A 121 14.71 -13.18 3.84
C VAL A 121 13.75 -12.21 4.53
N ALA A 122 14.26 -11.37 5.44
CA ALA A 122 13.43 -10.37 6.12
C ALA A 122 12.92 -9.30 5.15
N ALA A 123 13.75 -8.86 4.20
CA ALA A 123 13.33 -7.92 3.15
C ALA A 123 12.27 -8.53 2.21
N HIS A 124 12.41 -9.81 1.84
CA HIS A 124 11.42 -10.51 1.04
C HIS A 124 10.08 -10.64 1.76
N ALA A 125 10.11 -11.10 3.02
CA ALA A 125 8.91 -11.22 3.84
C ALA A 125 8.24 -9.86 4.07
N HIS A 126 9.02 -8.80 4.28
CA HIS A 126 8.50 -7.44 4.39
C HIS A 126 7.77 -7.01 3.12
N GLY A 127 8.38 -7.15 1.94
CA GLY A 127 7.74 -6.78 0.66
C GLY A 127 6.44 -7.54 0.39
N LEU A 128 6.41 -8.84 0.68
CA LEU A 128 5.18 -9.65 0.58
C LEU A 128 4.11 -9.21 1.57
N ALA A 129 4.51 -8.90 2.81
CA ALA A 129 3.58 -8.45 3.84
C ALA A 129 2.96 -7.10 3.49
N VAL A 130 3.76 -6.13 3.04
CA VAL A 130 3.28 -4.82 2.59
C VAL A 130 2.33 -4.94 1.41
N SER A 131 2.70 -5.72 0.39
CA SER A 131 1.84 -5.96 -0.78
C SER A 131 0.51 -6.59 -0.38
N LEU A 132 0.52 -7.58 0.52
CA LEU A 132 -0.71 -8.21 1.01
C LEU A 132 -1.55 -7.24 1.86
N LEU A 133 -0.95 -6.45 2.76
CA LEU A 133 -1.66 -5.41 3.51
C LEU A 133 -2.35 -4.42 2.57
N CYS A 134 -1.65 -3.93 1.55
CA CYS A 134 -2.20 -3.04 0.53
C CYS A 134 -3.38 -3.70 -0.22
N ALA A 135 -3.28 -4.98 -0.56
CA ALA A 135 -4.36 -5.74 -1.15
C ALA A 135 -5.58 -5.87 -0.21
N LEU A 136 -5.35 -6.14 1.09
CA LEU A 136 -6.40 -6.23 2.10
C LEU A 136 -7.12 -4.88 2.29
N ALA A 137 -6.41 -3.75 2.26
CA ALA A 137 -7.01 -2.42 2.36
C ALA A 137 -7.95 -2.11 1.18
N ARG A 138 -7.63 -2.63 -0.02
CA ARG A 138 -8.47 -2.61 -1.23
C ARG A 138 -9.57 -3.69 -1.24
N GLY A 139 -9.57 -4.56 -0.22
CA GLY A 139 -10.48 -5.70 -0.07
C GLY A 139 -11.89 -5.30 0.36
N GLY A 140 -12.64 -6.27 0.91
CA GLY A 140 -14.03 -6.08 1.36
C GLY A 140 -14.14 -5.36 2.71
N ALA A 141 -15.37 -4.96 3.08
CA ALA A 141 -15.65 -4.27 4.34
C ALA A 141 -15.21 -5.06 5.57
N ARG A 142 -15.40 -6.39 5.57
CA ARG A 142 -14.96 -7.25 6.68
C ARG A 142 -13.45 -7.25 6.86
N VAL A 143 -12.70 -7.37 5.76
CA VAL A 143 -11.23 -7.29 5.78
C VAL A 143 -10.76 -5.95 6.35
N ARG A 144 -11.39 -4.85 5.95
CA ARG A 144 -11.06 -3.51 6.48
C ARG A 144 -11.42 -3.36 7.95
N ALA A 145 -12.45 -4.03 8.44
CA ALA A 145 -12.78 -4.06 9.86
C ALA A 145 -11.68 -4.75 10.68
N GLU A 146 -11.12 -5.85 10.18
CA GLU A 146 -9.96 -6.51 10.81
C GLU A 146 -8.71 -5.63 10.76
N LEU A 147 -8.43 -4.97 9.62
CA LEU A 147 -7.33 -4.01 9.52
C LEU A 147 -7.47 -2.87 10.54
N TRP A 148 -8.69 -2.35 10.72
CA TRP A 148 -8.97 -1.32 11.72
C TRP A 148 -8.78 -1.83 13.15
N ALA A 149 -9.28 -3.03 13.46
CA ALA A 149 -9.17 -3.64 14.78
C ALA A 149 -7.71 -3.84 15.24
N HIS A 150 -6.79 -4.01 14.29
CA HIS A 150 -5.37 -4.22 14.54
C HIS A 150 -4.49 -2.98 14.29
N ASP A 151 -5.07 -1.77 14.21
CA ASP A 151 -4.36 -0.49 13.99
C ASP A 151 -3.45 -0.51 12.75
N ALA A 152 -3.87 -1.22 11.69
CA ALA A 152 -3.10 -1.30 10.44
C ALA A 152 -2.88 0.07 9.80
N LEU A 153 -3.76 1.05 10.05
CA LEU A 153 -3.62 2.41 9.56
C LEU A 153 -2.35 3.09 10.10
N SER A 154 -1.99 2.89 11.37
CA SER A 154 -0.73 3.38 11.92
C SER A 154 0.48 2.68 11.30
N VAL A 155 0.34 1.41 10.90
CA VAL A 155 1.37 0.67 10.14
C VAL A 155 1.56 1.26 8.74
N PHE A 156 0.49 1.55 8.01
CA PHE A 156 0.59 2.24 6.71
C PHE A 156 1.30 3.60 6.85
N LEU A 157 0.97 4.38 7.88
CA LEU A 157 1.66 5.65 8.16
C LEU A 157 3.14 5.46 8.53
N HIS A 158 3.52 4.31 9.11
CA HIS A 158 4.91 3.96 9.33
C HIS A 158 5.62 3.62 8.01
N LEU A 159 4.98 2.80 7.17
CA LEU A 159 5.48 2.34 5.87
C LEU A 159 5.70 3.48 4.87
N LEU A 160 5.00 4.60 5.02
CA LEU A 160 5.26 5.84 4.25
C LEU A 160 6.71 6.36 4.38
N LYS A 161 7.52 5.86 5.32
CA LYS A 161 8.95 6.17 5.40
C LYS A 161 9.81 5.37 4.43
N ASP A 162 9.31 4.26 3.92
CA ASP A 162 10.03 3.37 3.01
C ASP A 162 9.70 3.73 1.55
N GLU A 163 10.65 4.37 0.88
CA GLU A 163 10.55 4.82 -0.51
C GLU A 163 10.17 3.69 -1.48
N ALA A 164 10.52 2.44 -1.17
CA ALA A 164 10.21 1.30 -2.03
C ALA A 164 8.70 1.00 -2.10
N CYS A 165 7.92 1.38 -1.08
CA CYS A 165 6.49 1.03 -0.99
C CYS A 165 5.53 2.22 -0.83
N GLN A 166 6.05 3.45 -0.68
CA GLN A 166 5.25 4.67 -0.49
C GLN A 166 4.08 4.81 -1.46
N VAL A 167 4.32 4.60 -2.76
CA VAL A 167 3.29 4.75 -3.81
C VAL A 167 2.16 3.74 -3.61
N GLU A 168 2.50 2.46 -3.42
CA GLU A 168 1.51 1.39 -3.22
C GLU A 168 0.69 1.62 -1.93
N VAL A 169 1.37 2.04 -0.86
CA VAL A 169 0.74 2.35 0.42
C VAL A 169 -0.22 3.53 0.30
N LEU A 170 0.15 4.61 -0.38
CA LEU A 170 -0.74 5.75 -0.61
C LEU A 170 -1.95 5.37 -1.44
N ASP A 171 -1.78 4.56 -2.49
CA ASP A 171 -2.90 4.06 -3.30
C ASP A 171 -3.85 3.19 -2.46
N ALA A 172 -3.31 2.32 -1.60
CA ALA A 172 -4.09 1.51 -0.69
C ALA A 172 -4.85 2.37 0.34
N LEU A 173 -4.21 3.40 0.90
CA LEU A 173 -4.83 4.37 1.81
C LEU A 173 -5.95 5.16 1.12
N ALA A 174 -5.73 5.63 -0.11
CA ALA A 174 -6.76 6.34 -0.88
C ALA A 174 -7.96 5.42 -1.15
N ALA A 175 -7.72 4.16 -1.50
CA ALA A 175 -8.79 3.18 -1.69
C ALA A 175 -9.56 2.89 -0.39
N TRP A 176 -8.86 2.79 0.75
CA TRP A 176 -9.50 2.61 2.04
C TRP A 176 -10.33 3.84 2.43
N LEU A 177 -9.78 5.05 2.28
CA LEU A 177 -10.46 6.30 2.53
C LEU A 177 -11.74 6.44 1.69
N ALA A 178 -11.69 6.08 0.41
CA ALA A 178 -12.87 6.10 -0.46
C ALA A 178 -13.97 5.14 0.01
N ALA A 179 -13.61 4.05 0.71
CA ALA A 179 -14.54 3.03 1.15
C ALA A 179 -15.04 3.20 2.59
N ASP A 180 -14.29 3.87 3.48
CA ASP A 180 -14.65 4.17 4.87
C ASP A 180 -14.13 5.54 5.31
N ALA A 181 -14.65 6.60 4.69
CA ALA A 181 -14.18 7.97 4.91
C ALA A 181 -14.16 8.42 6.39
N PRO A 182 -15.24 8.30 7.20
CA PRO A 182 -15.32 9.02 8.47
C PRO A 182 -14.24 8.60 9.49
N ARG A 183 -13.92 7.31 9.55
CA ARG A 183 -12.91 6.79 10.50
C ARG A 183 -11.49 7.08 10.02
N ILE A 184 -11.25 6.91 8.73
CA ILE A 184 -9.93 7.12 8.13
C ILE A 184 -9.58 8.62 8.13
N GLU A 185 -10.51 9.50 7.78
CA GLU A 185 -10.33 10.95 7.88
C GLU A 185 -9.94 11.38 9.30
N ALA A 186 -10.66 10.89 10.32
CA ALA A 186 -10.38 11.26 11.71
C ALA A 186 -8.96 10.87 12.16
N ARG A 187 -8.45 9.71 11.71
CA ARG A 187 -7.09 9.27 12.03
C ARG A 187 -6.03 10.00 11.21
N LEU A 188 -6.30 10.31 9.94
CA LEU A 188 -5.41 11.09 9.08
C LEU A 188 -5.34 12.58 9.47
N ALA A 189 -6.39 13.10 10.12
CA ALA A 189 -6.42 14.44 10.71
C ALA A 189 -5.57 14.57 11.99
N ALA A 190 -5.06 13.47 12.54
CA ALA A 190 -4.14 13.54 13.66
C ALA A 190 -2.79 14.16 13.25
N GLY A 191 -2.20 14.97 14.12
CA GLY A 191 -0.99 15.74 13.80
C GLY A 191 0.22 14.88 13.41
N ASP A 192 0.33 13.66 13.94
CA ASP A 192 1.40 12.71 13.57
C ASP A 192 1.25 12.22 12.12
N ALA A 193 0.02 11.91 11.70
CA ALA A 193 -0.29 11.49 10.33
C ALA A 193 -0.06 12.64 9.35
N GLN A 194 -0.53 13.84 9.69
CA GLN A 194 -0.31 15.03 8.87
C GLN A 194 1.18 15.33 8.70
N THR A 195 1.97 15.26 9.78
CA THR A 195 3.43 15.46 9.71
C THR A 195 4.06 14.48 8.74
N ARG A 196 3.68 13.19 8.80
CA ARG A 196 4.19 12.15 7.90
C ARG A 196 3.83 12.44 6.44
N LEU A 197 2.58 12.81 6.16
CA LEU A 197 2.13 13.17 4.81
C LEU A 197 2.87 14.39 4.26
N VAL A 198 3.14 15.40 5.10
CA VAL A 198 3.92 16.58 4.70
C VAL A 198 5.39 16.22 4.44
N THR A 199 5.96 15.29 5.19
CA THR A 199 7.35 14.84 4.99
C THR A 199 7.57 14.01 3.73
N LEU A 200 6.51 13.46 3.13
CA LEU A 200 6.62 12.75 1.84
C LEU A 200 7.05 13.66 0.69
N VAL A 201 6.72 14.96 0.79
CA VAL A 201 7.12 15.96 -0.20
C VAL A 201 8.42 16.59 0.28
N PRO A 202 9.58 16.23 -0.32
CA PRO A 202 10.86 16.71 0.15
C PRO A 202 10.99 18.22 -0.03
N VAL A 203 11.78 18.85 0.84
CA VAL A 203 12.09 20.30 0.77
C VAL A 203 12.95 20.62 -0.44
N MET A 204 13.81 19.68 -0.80
CA MET A 204 14.76 19.75 -1.88
C MET A 204 14.78 18.38 -2.54
N SER A 205 14.41 18.31 -3.81
CA SER A 205 14.61 17.11 -4.61
C SER A 205 16.03 17.11 -5.19
N THR A 206 16.70 15.97 -5.14
CA THR A 206 17.99 15.82 -5.81
C THR A 206 17.76 15.54 -7.31
N ALA A 207 18.78 15.80 -8.14
CA ALA A 207 18.71 15.50 -9.55
C ALA A 207 18.68 13.98 -9.76
N GLY A 208 17.51 13.42 -10.09
CA GLY A 208 17.31 11.97 -10.30
C GLY A 208 16.04 11.40 -9.66
N GLU A 209 15.47 12.08 -8.67
CA GLU A 209 14.28 11.63 -7.92
C GLU A 209 12.94 12.03 -8.57
N GLY A 210 12.98 12.68 -9.74
CA GLY A 210 11.81 13.30 -10.37
C GLY A 210 10.68 12.31 -10.70
N ASP A 211 11.03 11.12 -11.21
CA ASP A 211 10.04 10.13 -11.62
C ASP A 211 9.37 9.44 -10.42
N ALA A 212 10.15 9.13 -9.37
CA ALA A 212 9.63 8.56 -8.13
C ALA A 212 8.71 9.55 -7.40
N LEU A 213 9.12 10.82 -7.33
CA LEU A 213 8.29 11.87 -6.74
C LEU A 213 7.02 12.11 -7.56
N CYS A 214 7.09 12.10 -8.89
CA CYS A 214 5.92 12.19 -9.77
C CYS A 214 4.93 11.07 -9.47
N ALA A 215 5.41 9.83 -9.42
CA ALA A 215 4.61 8.65 -9.09
C ALA A 215 3.94 8.76 -7.70
N LEU A 216 4.59 9.43 -6.74
CA LEU A 216 4.06 9.67 -5.39
C LEU A 216 3.03 10.80 -5.32
N LEU A 217 3.20 11.86 -6.10
CA LEU A 217 2.29 13.03 -6.07
C LEU A 217 0.88 12.67 -6.56
N VAL A 218 0.75 11.73 -7.48
CA VAL A 218 -0.54 11.28 -8.02
C VAL A 218 -1.45 10.63 -6.95
N PRO A 219 -1.03 9.58 -6.22
CA PRO A 219 -1.86 8.99 -5.17
C PRO A 219 -2.05 9.95 -3.98
N LEU A 220 -1.08 10.83 -3.69
CA LEU A 220 -1.26 11.89 -2.70
C LEU A 220 -2.39 12.86 -3.11
N GLN A 221 -2.42 13.31 -4.38
CA GLN A 221 -3.48 14.16 -4.91
C GLN A 221 -4.85 13.46 -4.84
N ARG A 222 -4.91 12.16 -5.14
CA ARG A 222 -6.14 11.37 -5.02
C ARG A 222 -6.63 11.34 -3.57
N LEU A 223 -5.73 11.07 -2.63
CA LEU A 223 -6.05 11.06 -1.19
C LEU A 223 -6.60 12.42 -0.71
N LEU A 224 -5.98 13.53 -1.16
CA LEU A 224 -6.46 14.90 -0.86
C LEU A 224 -7.82 15.22 -1.49
N SER A 225 -8.07 14.77 -2.72
CA SER A 225 -9.34 15.06 -3.40
C SER A 225 -10.52 14.26 -2.82
N LEU A 226 -10.26 13.09 -2.23
CA LEU A 226 -11.26 12.31 -1.50
C LEU A 226 -11.68 12.96 -0.17
N SER A 227 -10.78 13.70 0.49
CA SER A 227 -11.08 14.38 1.75
C SER A 227 -10.71 15.88 1.73
N PRO A 228 -11.67 16.76 1.42
CA PRO A 228 -11.48 18.21 1.48
C PRO A 228 -11.11 18.71 2.89
N ARG A 229 -11.54 18.01 3.94
CA ARG A 229 -11.20 18.34 5.34
C ARG A 229 -9.71 18.16 5.58
N MET A 230 -9.18 17.00 5.24
CA MET A 230 -7.75 16.72 5.35
C MET A 230 -6.92 17.63 4.44
N ALA A 231 -7.39 17.90 3.21
CA ALA A 231 -6.71 18.84 2.32
C ALA A 231 -6.61 20.25 2.93
N ARG A 232 -7.65 20.73 3.61
CA ARG A 232 -7.64 22.02 4.32
C ARG A 232 -6.63 22.02 5.47
N GLU A 233 -6.58 20.96 6.26
CA GLU A 233 -5.64 20.86 7.38
C GLU A 233 -4.19 20.80 6.89
N LEU A 234 -3.89 19.98 5.89
CA LEU A 234 -2.55 19.90 5.29
C LEU A 234 -2.13 21.20 4.61
N ALA A 235 -3.09 21.96 4.05
CA ALA A 235 -2.81 23.29 3.51
C ALA A 235 -2.34 24.28 4.58
N GLN A 236 -2.85 24.14 5.82
CA GLN A 236 -2.44 24.95 6.97
C GLN A 236 -1.12 24.44 7.58
N ASN A 237 -0.91 23.12 7.57
CA ASN A 237 0.18 22.42 8.27
C ASN A 237 1.43 22.18 7.41
N GLY A 238 1.67 23.02 6.42
CA GLY A 238 2.98 23.10 5.74
C GLY A 238 3.12 22.30 4.45
N LEU A 239 2.06 21.69 3.91
CA LEU A 239 2.15 21.05 2.59
C LEU A 239 2.29 22.07 1.44
N VAL A 240 1.56 23.19 1.52
CA VAL A 240 1.62 24.26 0.51
C VAL A 240 3.04 24.79 0.29
N PRO A 241 3.83 25.18 1.32
CA PRO A 241 5.19 25.66 1.09
C PRO A 241 6.11 24.60 0.49
N ARG A 242 5.92 23.31 0.80
CA ARG A 242 6.70 22.21 0.18
C ARG A 242 6.41 22.11 -1.32
N VAL A 243 5.14 22.03 -1.70
CA VAL A 243 4.72 21.96 -3.10
C VAL A 243 5.11 23.24 -3.87
N THR A 244 5.03 24.40 -3.21
CA THR A 244 5.47 25.68 -3.81
C THR A 244 6.97 25.68 -4.08
N GLU A 245 7.79 25.14 -3.18
CA GLU A 245 9.24 25.03 -3.38
C GLU A 245 9.58 24.05 -4.51
N LEU A 246 8.86 22.92 -4.63
CA LEU A 246 8.99 22.02 -5.78
C LEU A 246 8.71 22.75 -7.10
N LEU A 247 7.65 23.56 -7.15
CA LEU A 247 7.27 24.32 -8.34
C LEU A 247 8.24 25.46 -8.68
N ARG A 248 9.10 25.90 -7.76
CA ARG A 248 10.19 26.87 -8.06
C ARG A 248 11.33 26.23 -8.84
N ARG A 249 11.48 24.91 -8.76
CA ARG A 249 12.49 24.13 -9.48
C ARG A 249 11.78 23.08 -10.33
N PRO A 250 11.00 23.51 -11.34
CA PRO A 250 10.15 22.61 -12.11
C PRO A 250 11.01 21.58 -12.83
N THR A 251 10.70 20.32 -12.62
CA THR A 251 11.15 19.23 -13.50
C THR A 251 9.97 18.82 -14.35
N SER A 252 10.20 18.63 -15.65
CA SER A 252 9.15 18.25 -16.61
C SER A 252 8.18 17.17 -16.06
N PRO A 253 8.63 16.05 -15.44
CA PRO A 253 7.72 15.03 -14.90
C PRO A 253 6.89 15.47 -13.69
N THR A 254 7.39 16.34 -12.80
CA THR A 254 6.73 16.63 -11.51
C THR A 254 5.86 17.88 -11.52
N THR A 255 6.06 18.78 -12.48
CA THR A 255 5.37 20.09 -12.52
C THR A 255 3.85 19.94 -12.52
N LEU A 256 3.29 19.10 -13.40
CA LEU A 256 1.84 18.95 -13.51
C LEU A 256 1.22 18.25 -12.27
N PRO A 257 1.75 17.11 -11.78
CA PRO A 257 1.27 16.52 -10.52
C PRO A 257 1.37 17.46 -9.32
N ALA A 258 2.45 18.26 -9.21
CA ALA A 258 2.61 19.25 -8.15
C ALA A 258 1.57 20.38 -8.27
N LEU A 259 1.25 20.83 -9.49
CA LEU A 259 0.16 21.78 -9.72
C LEU A 259 -1.21 21.19 -9.36
N ASP A 260 -1.45 19.91 -9.63
CA ASP A 260 -2.70 19.25 -9.25
C ASP A 260 -2.87 19.13 -7.73
N VAL A 261 -1.80 18.79 -7.02
CA VAL A 261 -1.77 18.83 -5.55
C VAL A 261 -2.04 20.25 -5.05
N LEU A 262 -1.33 21.26 -5.56
CA LEU A 262 -1.52 22.65 -5.16
C LEU A 262 -2.96 23.13 -5.42
N ALA A 263 -3.53 22.79 -6.57
CA ALA A 263 -4.90 23.12 -6.92
C ALA A 263 -5.90 22.52 -5.94
N THR A 264 -5.70 21.26 -5.56
CA THR A 264 -6.55 20.57 -4.59
C THR A 264 -6.48 21.25 -3.21
N LEU A 265 -5.29 21.66 -2.78
CA LEU A 265 -5.10 22.37 -1.50
C LEU A 265 -5.70 23.78 -1.51
N VAL A 266 -5.53 24.53 -2.59
CA VAL A 266 -6.09 25.88 -2.75
C VAL A 266 -7.62 25.82 -2.78
N ALA A 267 -8.21 24.86 -3.49
CA ALA A 267 -9.65 24.68 -3.55
C ALA A 267 -10.27 24.30 -2.19
N ALA A 268 -9.55 23.53 -1.36
CA ALA A 268 -10.00 23.14 -0.02
C ALA A 268 -9.81 24.22 1.06
N ALA A 269 -8.94 25.20 0.80
CA ALA A 269 -8.60 26.25 1.76
C ALA A 269 -9.80 27.16 2.07
N ALA A 270 -9.98 27.53 3.35
CA ALA A 270 -11.04 28.46 3.75
C ALA A 270 -10.83 29.88 3.19
N GLN A 271 -9.57 30.27 2.96
CA GLN A 271 -9.18 31.57 2.40
C GLN A 271 -8.12 31.39 1.31
N PRO A 272 -8.51 30.99 0.08
CA PRO A 272 -7.58 30.74 -1.02
C PRO A 272 -6.69 31.95 -1.34
N ARG A 273 -7.27 33.16 -1.29
CA ARG A 273 -6.59 34.44 -1.54
C ARG A 273 -5.48 34.72 -0.52
N ALA A 274 -5.79 34.58 0.77
CA ALA A 274 -4.84 34.83 1.84
C ALA A 274 -3.68 33.83 1.80
N LEU A 275 -4.00 32.56 1.51
CA LEU A 275 -3.01 31.49 1.35
C LEU A 275 -2.09 31.76 0.16
N ALA A 276 -2.66 32.17 -0.98
CA ALA A 276 -1.88 32.49 -2.17
C ALA A 276 -0.97 33.71 -1.99
N ALA A 277 -1.46 34.74 -1.28
CA ALA A 277 -0.66 35.91 -0.91
C ALA A 277 0.48 35.52 0.04
N ARG A 278 0.19 34.71 1.07
CA ARG A 278 1.17 34.24 2.06
C ARG A 278 2.36 33.52 1.42
N PHE A 279 2.10 32.66 0.44
CA PHE A 279 3.13 31.86 -0.22
C PHE A 279 3.60 32.43 -1.56
N ARG A 280 3.13 33.62 -1.93
CA ARG A 280 3.47 34.30 -3.20
C ARG A 280 3.26 33.39 -4.42
N LEU A 281 2.17 32.62 -4.43
CA LEU A 281 1.92 31.62 -5.47
C LEU A 281 1.94 32.21 -6.88
N ALA A 282 1.45 33.44 -7.07
CA ALA A 282 1.49 34.13 -8.36
C ALA A 282 2.91 34.30 -8.91
N GLN A 283 3.92 34.52 -8.05
CA GLN A 283 5.32 34.67 -8.47
C GLN A 283 5.93 33.35 -8.96
N VAL A 284 5.42 32.22 -8.46
CA VAL A 284 5.88 30.88 -8.87
C VAL A 284 5.11 30.38 -10.10
N LEU A 285 3.81 30.65 -10.17
CA LEU A 285 2.93 30.15 -11.22
C LEU A 285 3.13 30.88 -12.57
N VAL A 286 3.28 32.21 -12.58
CA VAL A 286 3.40 32.99 -13.82
C VAL A 286 4.59 32.57 -14.68
N PRO A 287 5.81 32.36 -14.14
CA PRO A 287 6.93 31.86 -14.92
C PRO A 287 6.69 30.48 -15.55
N LEU A 288 5.96 29.59 -14.86
CA LEU A 288 5.71 28.22 -15.34
C LEU A 288 4.85 28.19 -16.61
N ALA A 289 3.93 29.14 -16.78
CA ALA A 289 3.10 29.23 -17.99
C ALA A 289 3.90 29.59 -19.26
N GLY A 290 5.04 30.27 -19.10
CA GLY A 290 5.89 30.73 -20.21
C GLY A 290 7.09 29.84 -20.52
N GLN A 291 7.33 28.76 -19.77
CA GLN A 291 8.49 27.89 -19.96
C GLN A 291 8.29 26.93 -21.14
N ALA A 292 9.19 27.02 -22.12
CA ALA A 292 9.24 26.09 -23.25
C ALA A 292 9.67 24.69 -22.79
N GLY A 293 9.05 23.63 -23.34
CA GLY A 293 9.37 22.24 -23.04
C GLY A 293 8.64 21.63 -21.83
N MET A 294 7.66 22.33 -21.26
CA MET A 294 6.78 21.79 -20.21
C MET A 294 5.70 20.86 -20.78
N GLN A 295 5.16 19.98 -19.92
CA GLN A 295 4.09 19.06 -20.27
C GLN A 295 2.85 19.80 -20.82
N PRO A 296 2.10 19.18 -21.77
CA PRO A 296 0.82 19.72 -22.21
C PRO A 296 -0.14 19.85 -21.02
N GLY A 297 -0.84 20.98 -20.91
CA GLY A 297 -1.79 21.25 -19.82
C GLY A 297 -1.24 22.08 -18.65
N VAL A 298 0.07 22.25 -18.51
CA VAL A 298 0.67 23.09 -17.45
C VAL A 298 0.18 24.54 -17.54
N ALA A 299 0.23 25.14 -18.73
CA ALA A 299 -0.21 26.52 -18.94
C ALA A 299 -1.72 26.71 -18.63
N GLU A 300 -2.55 25.75 -19.02
CA GLU A 300 -3.99 25.79 -18.75
C GLU A 300 -4.27 25.66 -17.24
N LYS A 301 -3.62 24.72 -16.56
CA LYS A 301 -3.78 24.52 -15.11
C LYS A 301 -3.32 25.74 -14.32
N VAL A 302 -2.20 26.35 -14.72
CA VAL A 302 -1.72 27.61 -14.14
C VAL A 302 -2.75 28.72 -14.31
N ALA A 303 -3.35 28.86 -15.50
CA ALA A 303 -4.36 29.87 -15.74
C ALA A 303 -5.61 29.67 -14.85
N GLN A 304 -6.09 28.42 -14.73
CA GLN A 304 -7.20 28.06 -13.84
C GLN A 304 -6.89 28.38 -12.37
N LEU A 305 -5.69 28.05 -11.90
CA LEU A 305 -5.25 28.36 -10.53
C LEU A 305 -5.17 29.86 -10.26
N LEU A 306 -4.62 30.64 -11.20
CA LEU A 306 -4.53 32.09 -11.08
C LEU A 306 -5.92 32.74 -11.07
N GLN A 307 -6.88 32.20 -11.82
CA GLN A 307 -8.27 32.63 -11.77
C GLN A 307 -8.92 32.31 -10.42
N ALA A 308 -8.76 31.09 -9.92
CA ALA A 308 -9.30 30.65 -8.62
C ALA A 308 -8.75 31.46 -7.43
N ILE A 309 -7.53 31.99 -7.54
CA ILE A 309 -6.89 32.81 -6.53
C ILE A 309 -7.29 34.30 -6.64
N ARG A 310 -7.78 34.76 -7.81
CA ARG A 310 -8.23 36.14 -8.03
C ARG A 310 -9.72 36.33 -7.75
N GLY A 311 -10.54 35.33 -8.09
CA GLY A 311 -11.98 35.26 -7.78
C GLY A 311 -12.25 35.24 -6.29
#